data_AF-A0A0B2UBG0-F1
#
_entry.id   AF-A0A0B2UBG0-F1
#
_cell.length_a   1.000
_cell.length_b   1.000
_cell.length_c   1.000
_cell.angle_alpha   90.00
_cell.angle_beta   90.00
_cell.angle_gamma   90.00
#
_symmetry.space_group_name_H-M   'P 1'
#
loop_
_entity.id
_entity.type
_entity.pdbx_description
1 polymer ?
#
loop_
_entity_poly.entity_id
_entity_poly.type
_entity_poly.pdbx_seq_one_letter_code
_entity_poly.pdbx_strand_id
1 'polypeptide(L)'
;MSDQNQKATAVLREEFEKARKFNDKREKIIENLKSISSRIQDENIKTLVDRNIVPNLDNFKDLYTDEIIITSIEDLLTDTLNDAETFIKDKDNVYLAKVIGDLKAVDSLLNTCRISTTGFQHVVKEYLGAAQASVSRELLGFRKNRAERDNAETESIYEQAVERYKKLENKYRKYFYRCIFLVLVLAFTTLLFKGKLITWFALSTTEFWVLKASLLIVGITLISYFLKQSSHYQKLADQNYQTHVELRAYPSFMESIPTEEAASVRKELALKYFGREIDGAAHKDMSNLISDQMKSTTEMVKATTEAIKNIKG
;
A
#
# COMPACT_ATOMS: atom_id res chain seq x y z
N MET A 1 12.60 6.89 -22.41
CA MET A 1 13.44 7.79 -21.58
C MET A 1 14.04 8.96 -22.37
N SER A 2 14.40 8.82 -23.66
CA SER A 2 14.94 9.92 -24.50
C SER A 2 13.97 11.12 -24.69
N ASP A 3 12.69 10.83 -24.92
CA ASP A 3 11.69 11.81 -25.36
C ASP A 3 11.20 12.75 -24.22
N GLN A 4 11.18 12.27 -22.97
CA GLN A 4 10.86 13.09 -21.79
C GLN A 4 12.01 14.04 -21.43
N ASN A 5 13.26 13.63 -21.63
CA ASN A 5 14.42 14.50 -21.41
C ASN A 5 14.49 15.61 -22.47
N GLN A 6 14.16 15.32 -23.73
CA GLN A 6 14.09 16.36 -24.77
C GLN A 6 13.00 17.40 -24.49
N LYS A 7 11.81 16.97 -24.04
CA LYS A 7 10.73 17.89 -23.63
C LYS A 7 11.11 18.76 -22.44
N ALA A 8 11.72 18.18 -21.41
CA ALA A 8 12.18 18.94 -20.24
C ALA A 8 13.25 20.00 -20.61
N THR A 9 14.15 19.65 -21.53
CA THR A 9 15.21 20.57 -21.98
C THR A 9 14.66 21.72 -22.82
N ALA A 10 13.63 21.46 -23.64
CA ALA A 10 12.96 22.49 -24.44
C ALA A 10 12.20 23.51 -23.57
N VAL A 11 11.48 23.03 -22.55
CA VAL A 11 10.75 23.89 -21.59
C VAL A 11 11.69 24.81 -20.83
N LEU A 12 12.79 24.27 -20.29
CA LEU A 12 13.79 25.08 -19.58
C LEU A 12 14.40 26.16 -20.47
N ARG A 13 14.69 25.84 -21.74
CA ARG A 13 15.27 26.80 -22.68
C ARG A 13 14.31 27.96 -22.99
N GLU A 14 13.02 27.66 -23.13
CA GLU A 14 11.98 28.68 -23.33
C GLU A 14 11.84 29.59 -22.11
N GLU A 15 11.88 29.04 -20.89
CA GLU A 15 11.82 29.82 -19.66
C GLU A 15 13.03 30.75 -19.48
N PHE A 16 14.24 30.28 -19.79
CA PHE A 16 15.43 31.11 -19.77
C PHE A 16 15.40 32.26 -20.79
N GLU A 17 14.83 32.03 -21.97
CA GLU A 17 14.74 33.08 -22.99
C GLU A 17 13.74 34.17 -22.60
N LYS A 18 12.61 33.79 -21.99
CA LYS A 18 11.65 34.73 -21.40
C LYS A 18 12.30 35.53 -20.26
N ALA A 19 13.07 34.86 -19.39
CA ALA A 19 13.77 35.46 -18.26
C ALA A 19 14.68 36.61 -18.69
N ARG A 20 15.40 36.37 -19.77
CA ARG A 20 16.33 37.33 -20.34
C ARG A 20 15.59 38.54 -20.91
N LYS A 21 14.59 38.32 -21.77
CA LYS A 21 13.78 39.41 -22.37
C LYS A 21 13.13 40.29 -21.31
N PHE A 22 12.66 39.68 -20.21
CA PHE A 22 12.09 40.40 -19.07
C PHE A 22 13.12 41.31 -18.39
N ASN A 23 14.28 40.78 -18.03
CA ASN A 23 15.33 41.57 -17.38
C ASN A 23 15.83 42.72 -18.28
N ASP A 24 16.01 42.46 -19.58
CA ASP A 24 16.44 43.47 -20.55
C ASP A 24 15.44 44.65 -20.62
N LYS A 25 14.13 44.35 -20.64
CA LYS A 25 13.07 45.38 -20.59
C LYS A 25 13.07 46.17 -19.29
N ARG A 26 13.22 45.49 -18.15
CA ARG A 26 13.27 46.12 -16.83
C ARG A 26 14.43 47.12 -16.74
N GLU A 27 15.62 46.71 -17.16
CA GLU A 27 16.81 47.57 -17.13
C GLU A 27 16.63 48.81 -17.99
N LYS A 28 16.07 48.66 -19.20
CA LYS A 28 15.75 49.77 -20.09
C LYS A 28 14.77 50.78 -19.46
N ILE A 29 13.73 50.29 -18.77
CA ILE A 29 12.78 51.13 -18.03
C ILE A 29 13.48 51.93 -16.93
N ILE A 30 14.34 51.28 -16.15
CA ILE A 30 15.10 51.91 -15.06
C ILE A 30 16.03 52.99 -15.61
N GLU A 31 16.70 52.71 -16.73
CA GLU A 31 17.58 53.68 -17.40
C GLU A 31 16.80 54.91 -17.89
N ASN A 32 15.65 54.70 -18.52
CA ASN A 32 14.76 55.77 -18.97
C ASN A 32 14.27 56.65 -17.81
N LEU A 33 13.84 56.04 -16.71
CA LEU A 33 13.41 56.74 -15.50
C LEU A 33 14.54 57.60 -14.90
N LYS A 34 15.75 57.05 -14.79
CA LYS A 34 16.93 57.78 -14.31
C LYS A 34 17.33 58.92 -15.24
N SER A 35 17.15 58.73 -16.56
CA SER A 35 17.37 59.78 -17.56
C SER A 35 16.39 60.95 -17.36
N ILE A 36 15.09 60.67 -17.15
CA ILE A 36 14.08 61.71 -16.85
C ILE A 36 14.43 62.46 -15.56
N SER A 37 14.72 61.74 -14.48
CA SER A 37 15.10 62.30 -13.18
C SER A 37 16.32 63.24 -13.27
N SER A 38 17.37 62.81 -13.97
CA SER A 38 18.61 63.59 -14.11
C SER A 38 18.47 64.84 -15.00
N ARG A 39 17.60 64.79 -16.01
CA ARG A 39 17.41 65.88 -16.98
C ARG A 39 16.46 66.97 -16.51
N ILE A 40 15.39 66.62 -15.78
CA ILE A 40 14.40 67.59 -15.31
C ILE A 40 14.85 68.31 -14.03
N GLN A 41 15.69 67.68 -13.20
CA GLN A 41 16.22 68.24 -11.94
C GLN A 41 15.16 68.76 -10.96
N ASP A 42 13.93 68.26 -11.05
CA ASP A 42 12.86 68.54 -10.09
C ASP A 42 12.97 67.61 -8.87
N GLU A 43 12.85 68.17 -7.67
CA GLU A 43 13.05 67.44 -6.42
C GLU A 43 11.92 66.41 -6.15
N ASN A 44 10.70 66.66 -6.62
CA ASN A 44 9.59 65.72 -6.50
C ASN A 44 9.76 64.55 -7.46
N ILE A 45 10.17 64.81 -8.70
CA ILE A 45 10.47 63.76 -9.69
C ILE A 45 11.62 62.90 -9.21
N LYS A 46 12.70 63.52 -8.71
CA LYS A 46 13.85 62.79 -8.17
C LYS A 46 13.46 61.88 -7.01
N THR A 47 12.64 62.39 -6.09
CA THR A 47 12.14 61.60 -4.95
C THR A 47 11.27 60.44 -5.42
N LEU A 48 10.33 60.69 -6.34
CA LEU A 48 9.40 59.68 -6.85
C LEU A 48 10.12 58.57 -7.62
N VAL A 49 11.07 58.93 -8.49
CA VAL A 49 11.83 57.98 -9.30
C VAL A 49 12.83 57.20 -8.46
N ASP A 50 13.70 57.88 -7.73
CA ASP A 50 14.87 57.25 -7.09
C ASP A 50 14.49 56.51 -5.79
N ARG A 51 13.46 56.99 -5.06
CA ARG A 51 13.08 56.39 -3.76
C ARG A 51 11.89 55.44 -3.84
N ASN A 52 11.01 55.57 -4.84
CA ASN A 52 9.82 54.73 -4.94
C ASN A 52 9.88 53.81 -6.15
N ILE A 53 9.89 54.36 -7.36
CA ILE A 53 9.67 53.61 -8.60
C ILE A 53 10.83 52.64 -8.88
N VAL A 54 12.08 53.13 -8.92
CA VAL A 54 13.26 52.29 -9.24
C VAL A 54 13.45 51.15 -8.22
N PRO A 55 13.42 51.39 -6.89
CA PRO A 55 13.54 50.31 -5.91
C PRO A 55 12.40 49.29 -5.98
N ASN A 56 11.17 49.73 -6.30
CA ASN A 56 10.04 48.81 -6.48
C ASN A 56 10.22 47.94 -7.72
N LEU A 57 10.70 48.50 -8.84
CA LEU A 57 11.03 47.76 -10.06
C LEU A 57 12.15 46.73 -9.83
N ASP A 58 13.19 47.07 -9.07
CA ASP A 58 14.29 46.14 -8.74
C ASP A 58 13.84 44.93 -7.92
N ASN A 59 12.73 45.05 -7.19
CA ASN A 59 12.15 43.96 -6.42
C ASN A 59 11.31 42.97 -7.26
N PHE A 60 10.95 43.33 -8.50
CA PHE A 60 10.26 42.44 -9.44
C PHE A 60 11.29 41.53 -10.14
N LYS A 61 11.38 40.30 -9.63
CA LYS A 61 12.31 39.26 -10.11
C LYS A 61 11.61 38.07 -10.76
N ASP A 62 10.27 38.00 -10.72
CA ASP A 62 9.52 36.79 -11.05
C ASP A 62 8.80 36.90 -12.41
N LEU A 63 9.26 36.06 -13.33
CA LEU A 63 8.99 36.08 -14.77
C LEU A 63 7.54 36.15 -15.26
N TYR A 64 6.60 35.54 -14.54
CA TYR A 64 5.29 35.22 -15.13
C TYR A 64 4.18 36.21 -14.79
N THR A 65 4.28 36.90 -13.66
CA THR A 65 3.30 37.94 -13.27
C THR A 65 3.76 39.33 -13.73
N ASP A 66 5.07 39.48 -13.94
CA ASP A 66 5.70 40.78 -14.10
C ASP A 66 5.75 41.25 -15.57
N GLU A 67 5.64 40.35 -16.56
CA GLU A 67 5.75 40.72 -17.99
C GLU A 67 4.64 41.67 -18.47
N ILE A 68 3.38 41.42 -18.05
CA ILE A 68 2.23 42.28 -18.40
C ILE A 68 2.39 43.67 -17.77
N ILE A 69 2.88 43.71 -16.53
CA ILE A 69 3.08 44.93 -15.76
C ILE A 69 4.22 45.74 -16.34
N ILE A 70 5.36 45.10 -16.63
CA ILE A 70 6.50 45.74 -17.28
C ILE A 70 6.12 46.29 -18.65
N THR A 71 5.32 45.57 -19.43
CA THR A 71 4.84 46.07 -20.73
C THR A 71 3.92 47.28 -20.55
N SER A 72 3.01 47.23 -19.58
CA SER A 72 2.11 48.37 -19.27
C SER A 72 2.89 49.61 -18.78
N ILE A 73 3.96 49.40 -18.01
CA ILE A 73 4.86 50.46 -17.55
C ILE A 73 5.70 50.99 -18.71
N GLU A 74 6.16 50.13 -19.63
CA GLU A 74 6.90 50.52 -20.84
C GLU A 74 6.05 51.42 -21.75
N ASP A 75 4.77 51.07 -21.94
CA ASP A 75 3.83 51.85 -22.73
C ASP A 75 3.60 53.24 -22.11
N LEU A 76 3.32 53.30 -20.80
CA LEU A 76 3.16 54.56 -20.06
C LEU A 76 4.43 55.43 -20.13
N LEU A 77 5.61 54.83 -19.95
CA LEU A 77 6.87 55.56 -19.97
C LEU A 77 7.24 56.11 -21.34
N THR A 78 6.80 55.46 -22.42
CA THR A 78 7.06 55.94 -23.78
C THR A 78 6.40 57.31 -23.99
N ASP A 79 5.16 57.47 -23.51
CA ASP A 79 4.45 58.75 -23.55
C ASP A 79 5.10 59.77 -22.61
N THR A 80 5.44 59.37 -21.39
CA THR A 80 6.11 60.23 -20.40
C THR A 80 7.47 60.75 -20.88
N LEU A 81 8.23 59.96 -21.62
CA LEU A 81 9.51 60.37 -22.20
C LEU A 81 9.32 61.47 -23.26
N ASN A 82 8.31 61.33 -24.12
CA ASN A 82 7.99 62.34 -25.13
C ASN A 82 7.55 63.66 -24.47
N ASP A 83 6.74 63.59 -23.42
CA ASP A 83 6.32 64.76 -22.66
C ASP A 83 7.50 65.41 -21.92
N ALA A 84 8.41 64.61 -21.36
CA ALA A 84 9.64 65.09 -20.74
C ALA A 84 10.56 65.81 -21.73
N GLU A 85 10.73 65.28 -22.94
CA GLU A 85 11.50 65.94 -24.00
C GLU A 85 10.87 67.27 -24.43
N THR A 86 9.55 67.32 -24.50
CA THR A 86 8.80 68.53 -24.87
C THR A 86 8.93 69.58 -23.78
N PHE A 87 8.82 69.18 -22.51
CA PHE A 87 9.13 70.06 -21.37
C PHE A 87 10.55 70.62 -21.42
N ILE A 88 11.56 69.79 -21.71
CA ILE A 88 12.96 70.24 -21.76
C ILE A 88 13.17 71.29 -22.85
N LYS A 89 12.48 71.16 -24.00
CA LYS A 89 12.57 72.11 -25.12
C LYS A 89 11.81 73.41 -24.86
N ASP A 90 10.56 73.30 -24.40
CA ASP A 90 9.62 74.42 -24.38
C ASP A 90 9.47 75.06 -22.99
N LYS A 91 9.99 74.39 -21.94
CA LYS A 91 9.87 74.75 -20.52
C LYS A 91 8.44 75.02 -20.06
N ASP A 92 7.47 74.37 -20.69
CA ASP A 92 6.05 74.51 -20.38
C ASP A 92 5.65 73.59 -19.21
N ASN A 93 5.24 74.22 -18.10
CA ASN A 93 4.82 73.54 -16.88
C ASN A 93 3.65 72.56 -17.06
N VAL A 94 2.87 72.68 -18.14
CA VAL A 94 1.80 71.71 -18.47
C VAL A 94 2.40 70.31 -18.70
N TYR A 95 3.51 70.20 -19.41
CA TYR A 95 4.19 68.93 -19.65
C TYR A 95 4.88 68.40 -18.40
N LEU A 96 5.42 69.27 -17.54
CA LEU A 96 5.96 68.88 -16.23
C LEU A 96 4.87 68.23 -15.35
N ALA A 97 3.68 68.84 -15.31
CA ALA A 97 2.56 68.29 -14.55
C ALA A 97 2.10 66.93 -15.09
N LYS A 98 2.12 66.75 -16.42
CA LYS A 98 1.80 65.47 -17.08
C LYS A 98 2.81 64.38 -16.73
N VAL A 99 4.11 64.68 -16.83
CA VAL A 99 5.19 63.77 -16.43
C VAL A 99 5.06 63.33 -14.97
N ILE A 100 4.79 64.27 -14.05
CA ILE A 100 4.57 63.95 -12.64
C ILE A 100 3.32 63.06 -12.45
N GLY A 101 2.25 63.32 -13.22
CA GLY A 101 1.03 62.52 -13.21
C GLY A 101 1.27 61.08 -13.65
N ASP A 102 1.97 60.89 -14.76
CA ASP A 102 2.27 59.56 -15.30
C ASP A 102 3.20 58.77 -14.37
N LEU A 103 4.24 59.41 -13.81
CA LEU A 103 5.12 58.76 -12.84
C LEU A 103 4.36 58.33 -11.58
N LYS A 104 3.38 59.12 -11.12
CA LYS A 104 2.50 58.71 -10.01
C LYS A 104 1.60 57.53 -10.39
N ALA A 105 1.13 57.46 -11.62
CA ALA A 105 0.38 56.31 -12.12
C ALA A 105 1.25 55.05 -12.12
N VAL A 106 2.51 55.15 -12.57
CA VAL A 106 3.49 54.05 -12.52
C VAL A 106 3.73 53.59 -11.07
N ASP A 107 3.97 54.51 -10.14
CA ASP A 107 4.15 54.18 -8.72
C ASP A 107 2.92 53.47 -8.13
N SER A 108 1.72 53.97 -8.44
CA SER A 108 0.45 53.38 -8.00
C SER A 108 0.24 51.96 -8.54
N LEU A 109 0.56 51.72 -9.81
CA LEU A 109 0.47 50.38 -10.43
C LEU A 109 1.43 49.39 -9.76
N LEU A 110 2.68 49.79 -9.56
CA LEU A 110 3.70 48.96 -8.88
C LEU A 110 3.25 48.61 -7.45
N ASN A 111 2.74 49.57 -6.71
CA ASN A 111 2.32 49.36 -5.33
C ASN A 111 1.07 48.46 -5.24
N THR A 112 0.12 48.63 -6.16
CA THR A 112 -1.08 47.79 -6.25
C THR A 112 -0.72 46.33 -6.55
N CYS A 113 0.21 46.11 -7.48
CA CYS A 113 0.68 44.76 -7.77
C CYS A 113 1.36 44.13 -6.55
N ARG A 114 2.27 44.86 -5.89
CA ARG A 114 2.95 44.36 -4.68
C ARG A 114 1.98 43.92 -3.59
N ILE A 115 0.96 44.73 -3.33
CA ILE A 115 -0.09 44.42 -2.34
C ILE A 115 -0.87 43.17 -2.76
N SER A 116 -1.28 43.08 -4.03
CA SER A 116 -1.99 41.93 -4.58
C SER A 116 -1.17 40.64 -4.47
N THR A 117 0.11 40.67 -4.85
CA THR A 117 1.02 39.50 -4.75
C THR A 117 1.19 39.05 -3.31
N THR A 118 1.37 40.00 -2.39
CA THR A 118 1.51 39.68 -0.96
C THR A 118 0.21 39.07 -0.40
N GLY A 119 -0.94 39.64 -0.75
CA GLY A 119 -2.25 39.11 -0.36
C GLY A 119 -2.51 37.72 -0.95
N PHE A 120 -2.15 37.51 -2.22
CA PHE A 120 -2.26 36.21 -2.87
C PHE A 120 -1.36 35.16 -2.20
N GLN A 121 -0.09 35.50 -1.91
CA GLN A 121 0.82 34.61 -1.19
C GLN A 121 0.28 34.22 0.18
N HIS A 122 -0.31 35.16 0.92
CA HIS A 122 -0.95 34.88 2.20
C HIS A 122 -2.11 33.89 2.04
N VAL A 123 -3.03 34.15 1.11
CA VAL A 123 -4.19 33.28 0.86
C VAL A 123 -3.76 31.88 0.42
N VAL A 124 -2.80 31.78 -0.50
CA VAL A 124 -2.29 30.48 -0.97
C VAL A 124 -1.58 29.73 0.15
N LYS A 125 -0.70 30.40 0.91
CA LYS A 125 0.08 29.72 1.93
C LYS A 125 -0.76 29.28 3.12
N GLU A 126 -1.69 30.12 3.56
CA GLU A 126 -2.52 29.85 4.73
C GLU A 126 -3.66 28.89 4.38
N TYR A 127 -4.51 29.22 3.40
CA TYR A 127 -5.69 28.40 3.11
C TYR A 127 -5.35 27.18 2.27
N LEU A 128 -4.56 27.32 1.21
CA LEU A 128 -4.21 26.18 0.36
C LEU A 128 -3.25 25.24 1.08
N GLY A 129 -2.27 25.79 1.82
CA GLY A 129 -1.36 25.00 2.66
C GLY A 129 -2.09 24.23 3.76
N ALA A 130 -3.02 24.88 4.48
CA ALA A 130 -3.84 24.20 5.49
C ALA A 130 -4.75 23.14 4.87
N ALA A 131 -5.39 23.44 3.74
CA ALA A 131 -6.23 22.49 3.02
C ALA A 131 -5.42 21.27 2.54
N GLN A 132 -4.24 21.48 1.96
CA GLN A 132 -3.34 20.41 1.53
C GLN A 132 -2.88 19.55 2.71
N ALA A 133 -2.55 20.17 3.85
CA ALA A 133 -2.15 19.45 5.05
C ALA A 133 -3.31 18.65 5.64
N SER A 134 -4.54 19.18 5.60
CA SER A 134 -5.75 18.49 6.05
C SER A 134 -6.06 17.30 5.15
N VAL A 135 -6.10 17.50 3.83
CA VAL A 135 -6.34 16.45 2.83
C VAL A 135 -5.28 15.35 2.96
N SER A 136 -4.00 15.71 3.09
CA SER A 136 -2.93 14.71 3.29
C SER A 136 -3.15 13.86 4.55
N ARG A 137 -3.59 14.48 5.65
CA ARG A 137 -3.89 13.78 6.92
C ARG A 137 -5.08 12.84 6.78
N GLU A 138 -6.15 13.31 6.15
CA GLU A 138 -7.36 12.52 5.92
C GLU A 138 -7.09 11.34 4.97
N LEU A 139 -6.28 11.56 3.94
CA LEU A 139 -5.91 10.53 2.96
C LEU A 139 -5.02 9.46 3.58
N LEU A 140 -4.13 9.84 4.52
CA LEU A 140 -3.39 8.89 5.35
C LEU A 140 -4.32 8.07 6.24
N GLY A 141 -5.26 8.72 6.93
CA GLY A 141 -6.27 8.05 7.75
C GLY A 141 -7.14 7.08 6.94
N PHE A 142 -7.59 7.49 5.76
CA PHE A 142 -8.35 6.65 4.85
C PHE A 142 -7.57 5.42 4.38
N ARG A 143 -6.29 5.59 4.01
CA ARG A 143 -5.41 4.48 3.61
C ARG A 143 -5.24 3.47 4.74
N LYS A 144 -5.04 3.94 5.97
CA LYS A 144 -4.94 3.09 7.16
C LYS A 144 -6.24 2.31 7.39
N ASN A 145 -7.37 3.00 7.46
CA ASN A 145 -8.68 2.37 7.69
C ASN A 145 -9.04 1.37 6.58
N ARG A 146 -8.70 1.68 5.32
CA ARG A 146 -8.89 0.76 4.20
C ARG A 146 -8.03 -0.50 4.36
N ALA A 147 -6.75 -0.35 4.71
CA ALA A 147 -5.86 -1.48 4.94
C ALA A 147 -6.34 -2.37 6.10
N GLU A 148 -6.81 -1.78 7.20
CA GLU A 148 -7.40 -2.50 8.32
C GLU A 148 -8.65 -3.28 7.88
N ARG A 149 -9.54 -2.66 7.09
CA ARG A 149 -10.77 -3.29 6.61
C ARG A 149 -10.51 -4.43 5.62
N ASP A 150 -9.65 -4.22 4.64
CA ASP A 150 -9.29 -5.23 3.63
C ASP A 150 -8.61 -6.44 4.32
N ASN A 151 -7.83 -6.19 5.37
CA ASN A 151 -7.20 -7.22 6.16
C ASN A 151 -8.19 -7.96 7.07
N ALA A 152 -9.18 -7.27 7.65
CA ALA A 152 -10.24 -7.87 8.46
C ALA A 152 -11.13 -8.83 7.63
N GLU A 153 -11.42 -8.49 6.37
CA GLU A 153 -12.14 -9.37 5.46
C GLU A 153 -11.36 -10.68 5.24
N THR A 154 -10.05 -10.57 4.98
CA THR A 154 -9.17 -11.73 4.80
C THR A 154 -9.03 -12.55 6.10
N GLU A 155 -8.93 -11.88 7.25
CA GLU A 155 -8.86 -12.50 8.57
C GLU A 155 -10.10 -13.38 8.85
N SER A 156 -11.28 -12.89 8.48
CA SER A 156 -12.55 -13.59 8.69
C SER A 156 -12.66 -14.89 7.88
N ILE A 157 -12.01 -14.98 6.72
CA ILE A 157 -11.99 -16.18 5.89
C ILE A 157 -11.22 -17.30 6.59
N TYR A 158 -10.05 -16.98 7.15
CA TYR A 158 -9.24 -17.95 7.89
C TYR A 158 -9.89 -18.32 9.23
N GLU A 159 -10.52 -17.36 9.92
CA GLU A 159 -11.29 -17.66 11.14
C GLU A 159 -12.42 -18.67 10.88
N GLN A 160 -13.21 -18.44 9.82
CA GLN A 160 -14.26 -19.38 9.40
C GLN A 160 -13.68 -20.75 9.03
N ALA A 161 -12.52 -20.79 8.36
CA ALA A 161 -11.84 -22.05 8.02
C ALA A 161 -11.40 -22.81 9.29
N VAL A 162 -10.82 -22.13 10.29
CA VAL A 162 -10.47 -22.72 11.59
C VAL A 162 -11.68 -23.34 12.26
N GLU A 163 -12.80 -22.60 12.31
CA GLU A 163 -14.02 -23.09 12.95
C GLU A 163 -14.56 -24.35 12.24
N ARG A 164 -14.56 -24.34 10.90
CA ARG A 164 -14.96 -25.50 10.08
C ARG A 164 -14.08 -26.72 10.35
N TYR A 165 -12.75 -26.56 10.35
CA TYR A 165 -11.83 -27.67 10.57
C TYR A 165 -11.87 -28.20 12.01
N LYS A 166 -12.02 -27.33 13.02
CA LYS A 166 -12.25 -27.76 14.42
C LYS A 166 -13.56 -28.54 14.58
N LYS A 167 -14.63 -28.14 13.88
CA LYS A 167 -15.90 -28.90 13.87
C LYS A 167 -15.69 -30.30 13.26
N LEU A 168 -14.96 -30.40 12.16
CA LEU A 168 -14.64 -31.69 11.54
C LEU A 168 -13.76 -32.55 12.44
N GLU A 169 -12.69 -31.99 13.02
CA GLU A 169 -11.82 -32.66 13.97
C GLU A 169 -12.64 -33.27 15.12
N ASN A 170 -13.50 -32.48 15.77
CA ASN A 170 -14.33 -32.95 16.86
C ASN A 170 -15.31 -34.06 16.43
N LYS A 171 -15.84 -33.98 15.21
CA LYS A 171 -16.72 -35.01 14.64
C LYS A 171 -15.96 -36.34 14.46
N TYR A 172 -14.77 -36.31 13.87
CA TYR A 172 -13.95 -37.52 13.68
C TYR A 172 -13.39 -38.07 14.99
N ARG A 173 -13.03 -37.21 15.95
CA ARG A 173 -12.65 -37.61 17.31
C ARG A 173 -13.78 -38.34 18.02
N LYS A 174 -15.03 -37.88 17.89
CA LYS A 174 -16.21 -38.60 18.39
C LYS A 174 -16.42 -39.95 17.71
N TYR A 175 -16.22 -40.03 16.39
CA TYR A 175 -16.30 -41.31 15.67
C TYR A 175 -15.22 -42.30 16.10
N PHE A 176 -14.00 -41.83 16.34
CA PHE A 176 -12.91 -42.62 16.90
C PHE A 176 -13.30 -43.27 18.23
N TYR A 177 -13.77 -42.49 19.21
CA TYR A 177 -14.18 -43.04 20.51
C TYR A 177 -15.39 -43.99 20.41
N ARG A 178 -16.38 -43.66 19.56
CA ARG A 178 -17.53 -44.55 19.29
C ARG A 178 -17.09 -45.86 18.66
N CYS A 179 -16.11 -45.82 17.76
CA CYS A 179 -15.58 -47.00 17.09
C CYS A 179 -14.82 -47.91 18.07
N ILE A 180 -13.95 -47.34 18.92
CA ILE A 180 -13.28 -48.10 20.00
C ILE A 180 -14.31 -48.79 20.88
N PHE A 181 -15.33 -48.05 21.32
CA PHE A 181 -16.39 -48.60 22.15
C PHE A 181 -17.12 -49.76 21.46
N LEU A 182 -17.52 -49.58 20.19
CA LEU A 182 -18.18 -50.63 19.39
C LEU A 182 -17.30 -51.88 19.22
N VAL A 183 -16.02 -51.72 18.89
CA VAL A 183 -15.10 -52.85 18.70
C VAL A 183 -14.91 -53.61 20.01
N LEU A 184 -14.77 -52.91 21.14
CA LEU A 184 -14.67 -53.54 22.46
C LEU A 184 -15.95 -54.29 22.85
N VAL A 185 -17.11 -53.69 22.65
CA VAL A 185 -18.41 -54.32 22.92
C VAL A 185 -18.59 -55.55 22.04
N LEU A 186 -18.28 -55.48 20.74
CA LEU A 186 -18.36 -56.63 19.83
C LEU A 186 -17.36 -57.74 20.20
N ALA A 187 -16.13 -57.39 20.55
CA ALA A 187 -15.12 -58.35 20.99
C ALA A 187 -15.52 -59.06 22.29
N PHE A 188 -16.14 -58.33 23.23
CA PHE A 188 -16.64 -58.89 24.49
C PHE A 188 -17.89 -59.76 24.29
N THR A 189 -18.84 -59.29 23.48
CA THR A 189 -20.09 -60.02 23.20
C THR A 189 -19.82 -61.32 22.46
N THR A 190 -18.92 -61.31 21.48
CA THR A 190 -18.50 -62.53 20.77
C THR A 190 -17.80 -63.53 21.71
N LEU A 191 -17.11 -63.07 22.75
CA LEU A 191 -16.49 -63.93 23.76
C LEU A 191 -17.54 -64.59 24.66
N LEU A 192 -18.49 -63.81 25.21
CA LEU A 192 -19.52 -64.33 26.12
C LEU A 192 -20.51 -65.28 25.45
N PHE A 193 -20.89 -65.01 24.20
CA PHE A 193 -21.93 -65.77 23.50
C PHE A 193 -21.38 -66.76 22.46
N LYS A 194 -20.10 -67.14 22.55
CA LYS A 194 -19.43 -68.08 21.62
C LYS A 194 -20.29 -69.29 21.27
N GLY A 195 -20.80 -70.01 22.28
CA GLY A 195 -21.58 -71.23 22.08
C GLY A 195 -22.88 -70.98 21.30
N LYS A 196 -23.63 -69.93 21.67
CA LYS A 196 -24.88 -69.56 20.98
C LYS A 196 -24.62 -69.09 19.55
N LEU A 197 -23.54 -68.35 19.30
CA LEU A 197 -23.18 -67.86 17.96
C LEU A 197 -22.77 -69.00 17.03
N ILE A 198 -21.98 -69.96 17.52
CA ILE A 198 -21.59 -71.16 16.77
C ILE A 198 -22.82 -71.96 16.33
N THR A 199 -23.76 -72.20 17.25
CA THR A 199 -25.00 -72.96 16.94
C THR A 199 -25.95 -72.17 16.04
N TRP A 200 -26.08 -70.86 16.23
CA TRP A 200 -27.02 -70.02 15.47
C TRP A 200 -26.57 -69.78 14.01
N PHE A 201 -25.27 -69.60 13.79
CA PHE A 201 -24.71 -69.42 12.45
C PHE A 201 -24.20 -70.72 11.80
N ALA A 202 -24.37 -71.87 12.47
CA ALA A 202 -23.87 -73.17 12.04
C ALA A 202 -22.38 -73.18 11.65
N LEU A 203 -21.56 -72.40 12.37
CA LEU A 203 -20.13 -72.24 12.10
C LEU A 203 -19.32 -73.36 12.76
N SER A 204 -18.23 -73.78 12.13
CA SER A 204 -17.20 -74.57 12.81
C SER A 204 -16.41 -73.70 13.80
N THR A 205 -15.78 -74.34 14.79
CA THR A 205 -14.93 -73.64 15.77
C THR A 205 -13.82 -72.82 15.10
N THR A 206 -13.25 -73.32 14.00
CA THR A 206 -12.18 -72.65 13.24
C THR A 206 -12.70 -71.42 12.51
N GLU A 207 -13.84 -71.52 11.84
CA GLU A 207 -14.46 -70.38 11.12
C GLU A 207 -14.84 -69.24 12.08
N PHE A 208 -15.31 -69.57 13.29
CA PHE A 208 -15.59 -68.57 14.33
C PHE A 208 -14.35 -67.75 14.72
N TRP A 209 -13.20 -68.41 14.90
CA TRP A 209 -11.95 -67.72 15.22
C TRP A 209 -11.44 -66.85 14.07
N VAL A 210 -11.58 -67.31 12.83
CA VAL A 210 -11.24 -66.52 11.63
C VAL A 210 -12.12 -65.27 11.54
N LEU A 211 -13.44 -65.41 11.70
CA LEU A 211 -14.38 -64.29 11.66
C LEU A 211 -14.07 -63.25 12.76
N LYS A 212 -13.75 -63.71 13.97
CA LYS A 212 -13.35 -62.83 15.07
C LYS A 212 -12.05 -62.08 14.75
N ALA A 213 -11.06 -62.75 14.19
CA ALA A 213 -9.80 -62.12 13.77
C ALA A 213 -10.04 -61.07 12.67
N SER A 214 -10.83 -61.40 11.65
CA SER A 214 -11.20 -60.44 10.59
C SER A 214 -11.96 -59.23 11.13
N LEU A 215 -12.88 -59.42 12.07
CA LEU A 215 -13.61 -58.33 12.72
C LEU A 215 -12.66 -57.40 13.50
N LEU A 216 -11.68 -57.96 14.20
CA LEU A 216 -10.66 -57.16 14.91
C LEU A 216 -9.77 -56.39 13.93
N ILE A 217 -9.35 -57.01 12.83
CA ILE A 217 -8.55 -56.34 11.79
C ILE A 217 -9.32 -55.15 11.22
N VAL A 218 -10.59 -55.35 10.82
CA VAL A 218 -11.46 -54.27 10.33
C VAL A 218 -11.69 -53.19 11.39
N GLY A 219 -11.85 -53.59 12.66
CA GLY A 219 -11.97 -52.64 13.77
C GLY A 219 -10.73 -51.75 13.92
N ILE A 220 -9.54 -52.36 13.92
CA ILE A 220 -8.27 -51.64 14.06
C ILE A 220 -8.02 -50.70 12.87
N THR A 221 -8.33 -51.12 11.64
CA THR A 221 -8.18 -50.24 10.46
C THR A 221 -9.13 -49.05 10.52
N LEU A 222 -10.38 -49.24 10.96
CA LEU A 222 -11.34 -48.15 11.10
C LEU A 222 -10.96 -47.16 12.22
N ILE A 223 -10.49 -47.67 13.37
CA ILE A 223 -9.96 -46.87 14.48
C ILE A 223 -8.77 -46.04 14.00
N SER A 224 -7.84 -46.66 13.28
CA SER A 224 -6.64 -46.00 12.73
C SER A 224 -7.02 -44.90 11.73
N TYR A 225 -8.01 -45.17 10.86
CA TYR A 225 -8.53 -44.21 9.91
C TYR A 225 -9.11 -42.97 10.60
N PHE A 226 -10.01 -43.15 11.57
CA PHE A 226 -10.62 -42.02 12.27
C PHE A 226 -9.63 -41.21 13.11
N LEU A 227 -8.66 -41.87 13.75
CA LEU A 227 -7.59 -41.19 14.47
C LEU A 227 -6.77 -40.29 13.54
N LYS A 228 -6.40 -40.82 12.37
CA LYS A 228 -5.60 -40.09 11.37
C LYS A 228 -6.39 -38.93 10.78
N GLN A 229 -7.66 -39.13 10.46
CA GLN A 229 -8.52 -38.07 9.94
C GLN A 229 -8.72 -36.95 10.96
N SER A 230 -8.89 -37.29 12.24
CA SER A 230 -8.93 -36.29 13.32
C SER A 230 -7.62 -35.50 13.40
N SER A 231 -6.46 -36.17 13.38
CA SER A 231 -5.16 -35.50 13.43
C SER A 231 -4.91 -34.59 12.22
N HIS A 232 -5.33 -35.02 11.03
CA HIS A 232 -5.23 -34.22 9.81
C HIS A 232 -6.03 -32.91 9.93
N TYR A 233 -7.30 -32.98 10.35
CA TYR A 233 -8.11 -31.77 10.52
C TYR A 233 -7.62 -30.88 11.67
N GLN A 234 -7.05 -31.46 12.72
CA GLN A 234 -6.39 -30.68 13.77
C GLN A 234 -5.21 -29.88 13.20
N LYS A 235 -4.30 -30.52 12.46
CA LYS A 235 -3.17 -29.85 11.81
C LYS A 235 -3.63 -28.75 10.85
N LEU A 236 -4.69 -29.00 10.10
CA LEU A 236 -5.24 -28.03 9.16
C LEU A 236 -5.86 -26.83 9.90
N ALA A 237 -6.57 -27.07 11.00
CA ALA A 237 -7.09 -26.02 11.87
C ALA A 237 -5.94 -25.18 12.48
N ASP A 238 -4.88 -25.82 12.96
CA ASP A 238 -3.73 -25.14 13.56
C ASP A 238 -2.98 -24.28 12.54
N GLN A 239 -2.80 -24.77 11.31
CA GLN A 239 -2.20 -23.99 10.22
C GLN A 239 -3.01 -22.75 9.88
N ASN A 240 -4.34 -22.91 9.72
CA ASN A 240 -5.22 -21.77 9.43
C ASN A 240 -5.28 -20.78 10.61
N TYR A 241 -5.20 -21.29 11.85
CA TYR A 241 -5.15 -20.45 13.04
C TYR A 241 -3.86 -19.64 13.10
N GLN A 242 -2.72 -20.25 12.80
CA GLN A 242 -1.45 -19.53 12.69
C GLN A 242 -1.55 -18.43 11.63
N THR A 243 -2.05 -18.75 10.43
CA THR A 243 -2.22 -17.75 9.36
C THR A 243 -3.18 -16.63 9.76
N HIS A 244 -4.29 -16.95 10.44
CA HIS A 244 -5.22 -15.95 10.96
C HIS A 244 -4.54 -14.99 11.94
N VAL A 245 -3.77 -15.49 12.90
CA VAL A 245 -3.05 -14.65 13.87
C VAL A 245 -1.95 -13.83 13.19
N GLU A 246 -1.23 -14.41 12.22
CA GLU A 246 -0.20 -13.71 11.44
C GLU A 246 -0.80 -12.57 10.62
N LEU A 247 -1.96 -12.80 9.96
CA LEU A 247 -2.68 -11.76 9.23
C LEU A 247 -3.21 -10.67 10.18
N ARG A 248 -3.70 -11.03 11.36
CA ARG A 248 -4.15 -10.05 12.35
C ARG A 248 -3.00 -9.15 12.84
N ALA A 249 -1.80 -9.70 13.00
CA ALA A 249 -0.61 -8.95 13.40
C ALA A 249 0.03 -8.15 12.25
N TYR A 250 -0.33 -8.47 11.00
CA TYR A 250 0.32 -7.93 9.80
C TYR A 250 0.28 -6.39 9.68
N PRO A 251 -0.86 -5.68 9.89
CA PRO A 251 -0.90 -4.23 9.77
C PRO A 251 0.04 -3.55 10.76
N SER A 252 0.06 -4.01 12.01
CA SER A 252 0.94 -3.48 13.05
C SER A 252 2.42 -3.74 12.74
N PHE A 253 2.75 -4.87 12.12
CA PHE A 253 4.11 -5.17 11.69
C PHE A 253 4.53 -4.26 10.53
N MET A 254 3.66 -4.06 9.54
CA MET A 254 3.95 -3.20 8.37
C MET A 254 4.12 -1.73 8.74
N GLU A 255 3.46 -1.23 9.79
CA GLU A 255 3.67 0.13 10.30
C GLU A 255 5.08 0.37 10.86
N SER A 256 5.75 -0.70 11.33
CA SER A 256 7.11 -0.60 11.89
C SER A 256 8.22 -0.65 10.84
N ILE A 257 7.89 -0.90 9.57
CA ILE A 257 8.86 -1.10 8.49
C ILE A 257 8.99 0.18 7.64
N PRO A 258 10.22 0.61 7.29
CA PRO A 258 10.45 1.72 6.37
C PRO A 258 9.79 1.48 5.00
N THR A 259 9.25 2.55 4.39
CA THR A 259 8.50 2.47 3.12
C THR A 259 9.28 1.85 1.95
N GLU A 260 10.62 1.92 1.97
CA GLU A 260 11.50 1.33 0.95
C GLU A 260 11.56 -0.20 1.03
N GLU A 261 11.44 -0.79 2.23
CA GLU A 261 11.49 -2.24 2.45
C GLU A 261 10.10 -2.89 2.51
N ALA A 262 9.04 -2.11 2.68
CA ALA A 262 7.68 -2.63 2.72
C ALA A 262 7.28 -3.42 1.43
N ALA A 263 7.86 -3.06 0.28
CA ALA A 263 7.59 -3.73 -0.99
C ALA A 263 8.26 -5.12 -1.08
N SER A 264 9.49 -5.27 -0.56
CA SER A 264 10.18 -6.56 -0.54
C SER A 264 9.51 -7.52 0.44
N VAL A 265 9.12 -7.04 1.62
CA VAL A 265 8.43 -7.85 2.64
C VAL A 265 7.05 -8.30 2.15
N ARG A 266 6.30 -7.43 1.44
CA ARG A 266 5.05 -7.85 0.76
C ARG A 266 5.27 -8.96 -0.27
N LYS A 267 6.34 -8.88 -1.06
CA LYS A 267 6.67 -9.90 -2.07
C LYS A 267 7.02 -11.24 -1.42
N GLU A 268 7.82 -11.22 -0.36
CA GLU A 268 8.21 -12.43 0.36
C GLU A 268 7.01 -13.10 1.05
N LEU A 269 6.15 -12.31 1.69
CA LEU A 269 4.93 -12.84 2.33
C LEU A 269 3.93 -13.32 1.29
N ALA A 270 3.81 -12.65 0.14
CA ALA A 270 2.96 -13.11 -0.94
C ALA A 270 3.37 -14.52 -1.42
N LEU A 271 4.67 -14.79 -1.54
CA LEU A 271 5.18 -16.13 -1.87
C LEU A 271 4.95 -17.16 -0.75
N LYS A 272 4.92 -16.72 0.51
CA LYS A 272 4.67 -17.59 1.67
C LYS A 272 3.21 -18.00 1.80
N TYR A 273 2.27 -17.10 1.50
CA TYR A 273 0.82 -17.32 1.70
C TYR A 273 0.07 -17.67 0.41
N PHE A 274 0.48 -17.17 -0.75
CA PHE A 274 -0.15 -17.45 -2.03
C PHE A 274 0.69 -18.43 -2.84
N GLY A 275 0.07 -19.52 -3.32
CA GLY A 275 0.75 -20.55 -4.11
C GLY A 275 1.38 -21.68 -3.30
N ARG A 276 1.13 -21.77 -1.99
CA ARG A 276 1.50 -22.95 -1.21
C ARG A 276 0.65 -24.13 -1.70
N GLU A 277 1.28 -25.19 -2.20
CA GLU A 277 0.58 -26.43 -2.51
C GLU A 277 -0.14 -26.90 -1.24
N ILE A 278 -1.46 -26.86 -1.28
CA ILE A 278 -2.28 -27.52 -0.28
C ILE A 278 -1.98 -29.01 -0.46
N ASP A 279 -1.27 -29.57 0.52
CA ASP A 279 -1.25 -31.01 0.79
C ASP A 279 -0.20 -31.92 0.13
N GLY A 280 0.99 -31.43 -0.19
CA GLY A 280 2.13 -32.33 -0.48
C GLY A 280 2.57 -33.19 0.72
N ALA A 281 2.42 -32.67 1.95
CA ALA A 281 2.89 -33.33 3.16
C ALA A 281 1.90 -34.35 3.75
N ALA A 282 0.59 -34.07 3.77
CA ALA A 282 -0.35 -35.02 4.37
C ALA A 282 -0.63 -36.24 3.45
N HIS A 283 -0.60 -36.06 2.12
CA HIS A 283 -0.65 -37.19 1.19
C HIS A 283 0.62 -38.06 1.24
N LYS A 284 1.79 -37.46 1.46
CA LYS A 284 3.05 -38.18 1.63
C LYS A 284 3.09 -38.97 2.94
N ASP A 285 2.63 -38.37 4.05
CA ASP A 285 2.45 -39.07 5.33
C ASP A 285 1.33 -40.13 5.26
N MET A 286 0.33 -39.94 4.38
CA MET A 286 -0.70 -40.95 4.11
C MET A 286 -0.11 -42.18 3.44
N SER A 287 0.66 -41.96 2.38
CA SER A 287 1.35 -42.98 1.60
C SER A 287 2.38 -43.76 2.44
N ASN A 288 3.18 -43.05 3.25
CA ASN A 288 4.20 -43.67 4.10
C ASN A 288 3.59 -44.61 5.16
N LEU A 289 2.48 -44.24 5.79
CA LEU A 289 1.82 -45.08 6.79
C LEU A 289 1.09 -46.30 6.20
N ILE A 290 0.51 -46.19 5.00
CA ILE A 290 -0.06 -47.37 4.30
C ILE A 290 1.07 -48.33 3.92
N SER A 291 2.19 -47.79 3.44
CA SER A 291 3.41 -48.56 3.19
C SER A 291 3.94 -49.22 4.47
N ASP A 292 4.02 -48.49 5.59
CA ASP A 292 4.49 -49.01 6.88
C ASP A 292 3.54 -50.06 7.47
N GLN A 293 2.22 -49.88 7.31
CA GLN A 293 1.23 -50.89 7.72
C GLN A 293 1.29 -52.13 6.82
N MET A 294 1.44 -51.97 5.50
CA MET A 294 1.62 -53.10 4.58
C MET A 294 2.92 -53.84 4.88
N LYS A 295 4.01 -53.12 5.16
CA LYS A 295 5.31 -53.70 5.52
C LYS A 295 5.26 -54.42 6.86
N SER A 296 4.70 -53.79 7.90
CA SER A 296 4.52 -54.41 9.22
C SER A 296 3.59 -55.63 9.16
N THR A 297 2.50 -55.57 8.39
CA THR A 297 1.60 -56.72 8.19
C THR A 297 2.30 -57.84 7.41
N THR A 298 3.13 -57.52 6.42
CA THR A 298 3.91 -58.50 5.66
C THR A 298 4.99 -59.16 6.54
N GLU A 299 5.70 -58.38 7.34
CA GLU A 299 6.69 -58.88 8.31
C GLU A 299 6.03 -59.77 9.37
N MET A 300 4.85 -59.39 9.87
CA MET A 300 4.07 -60.19 10.82
C MET A 300 3.56 -61.51 10.20
N VAL A 301 3.06 -61.48 8.96
CA VAL A 301 2.62 -62.70 8.24
C VAL A 301 3.82 -63.60 7.95
N LYS A 302 4.97 -63.03 7.58
CA LYS A 302 6.21 -63.78 7.36
C LYS A 302 6.70 -64.44 8.65
N ALA A 303 6.77 -63.69 9.75
CA ALA A 303 7.15 -64.21 11.06
C ALA A 303 6.19 -65.31 11.55
N THR A 304 4.89 -65.16 11.31
CA THR A 304 3.89 -66.17 11.66
C THR A 304 4.02 -67.42 10.80
N THR A 305 4.33 -67.28 9.51
CA THR A 305 4.56 -68.40 8.58
C THR A 305 5.84 -69.16 8.92
N GLU A 306 6.92 -68.44 9.26
CA GLU A 306 8.18 -69.02 9.73
C GLU A 306 7.97 -69.76 11.07
N ALA A 307 7.22 -69.20 12.01
CA ALA A 307 6.87 -69.86 13.27
C ALA A 307 6.04 -71.14 13.04
N ILE A 308 5.04 -71.12 12.16
CA ILE A 308 4.22 -72.31 11.83
C ILE A 308 5.07 -73.38 11.14
N LYS A 309 6.01 -72.98 10.27
CA LYS A 309 6.93 -73.91 9.59
C LYS A 309 7.89 -74.57 10.58
N ASN A 310 8.37 -73.84 11.58
CA ASN A 310 9.23 -74.36 12.63
C ASN A 310 8.50 -75.24 13.66
N ILE A 311 7.17 -75.17 13.75
CA ILE A 311 6.34 -76.03 14.63
C ILE A 311 5.94 -77.34 13.92
N LYS A 312 5.95 -77.39 12.59
CA LYS A 312 5.64 -78.59 11.78
C LYS A 312 6.87 -79.39 11.34
N GLY A 313 8.06 -79.01 11.82
CA GLY A 313 9.34 -79.71 11.60
C GLY A 313 9.76 -80.50 12.83
#